data_AF-A0A327JBY6-F1
#
_entry.id   AF-A0A327JBY6-F1
#
_cell.length_a   1.000
_cell.length_b   1.000
_cell.length_c   1.000
_cell.angle_alpha   90.00
_cell.angle_beta   90.00
_cell.angle_gamma   90.00
#
_symmetry.space_group_name_H-M   'P 1'
#
loop_
_entity.id
_entity.type
_entity.pdbx_description
1 polymer ?
#
loop_
_entity_poly.entity_id
_entity_poly.type
_entity_poly.pdbx_seq_one_letter_code
_entity_poly.pdbx_strand_id
1 'polypeptide(L)' 'MGKSKKRIFHKGINDLFDNITREEALNRVLFAFKHKNVDEKIKGLILLFGFSCEELLEQGAKYEDVVSLEPILNP' A
#
# COMPACT_ATOMS: atom_id res chain seq x y z
N MET A 1 6.98 -11.06 32.65
CA MET A 1 6.98 -10.12 31.50
C MET A 1 7.17 -10.76 30.11
N GLY A 2 7.45 -12.06 29.96
CA GLY A 2 7.81 -12.66 28.65
C GLY A 2 6.67 -13.06 27.70
N LYS A 3 5.45 -13.33 28.20
CA LYS A 3 4.33 -13.84 27.38
C LYS A 3 3.67 -12.76 26.51
N SER A 4 3.53 -11.55 27.03
CA SER A 4 2.88 -10.44 26.30
C SER A 4 3.73 -9.98 25.11
N LYS A 5 5.04 -9.81 25.32
CA LYS A 5 5.98 -9.41 24.27
C LYS A 5 6.03 -10.42 23.12
N LYS A 6 6.10 -11.73 23.41
CA LYS A 6 6.08 -12.78 22.37
C LYS A 6 4.84 -12.72 21.47
N ARG A 7 3.67 -12.40 22.03
CA ARG A 7 2.40 -12.31 21.28
C ARG A 7 2.35 -11.09 20.34
N ILE A 8 2.94 -9.97 20.75
CA ILE A 8 3.02 -8.75 19.93
C ILE A 8 3.98 -8.98 18.76
N PHE A 9 5.14 -9.58 19.01
CA PHE A 9 6.09 -9.92 17.94
C PHE A 9 5.49 -10.86 16.90
N HIS A 10 4.77 -11.91 17.31
CA HIS A 10 4.10 -12.81 16.36
C HIS A 10 3.03 -12.13 15.50
N LYS A 11 2.32 -11.14 16.05
CA LYS A 11 1.36 -10.35 15.27
C LYS A 11 2.06 -9.48 14.24
N GLY A 12 3.11 -8.76 14.65
CA GLY A 12 3.87 -7.89 13.75
C GLY A 12 4.66 -8.65 12.67
N ILE A 13 5.18 -9.85 13.00
CA ILE A 13 5.91 -10.69 12.03
C ILE A 13 5.03 -11.09 10.84
N ASN A 14 3.73 -11.33 11.06
CA ASN A 14 2.78 -11.69 10.00
C ASN A 14 2.08 -10.47 9.36
N ASP A 15 2.26 -9.27 9.91
CA ASP A 15 1.71 -8.01 9.37
C ASP A 15 2.72 -7.25 8.50
N LEU A 16 3.96 -7.73 8.43
CA LEU A 16 4.95 -7.20 7.50
C LEU A 16 4.57 -7.64 6.09
N PHE A 17 4.63 -6.70 5.13
CA PHE A 17 4.62 -7.06 3.72
C PHE A 17 5.84 -7.95 3.46
N ASP A 18 5.63 -9.26 3.38
CA ASP A 18 6.67 -10.24 3.02
C ASP A 18 7.41 -9.76 1.78
N ASN A 19 8.72 -9.49 1.91
CA ASN A 19 9.71 -9.24 0.85
C ASN A 19 9.12 -8.84 -0.51
N ILE A 20 8.35 -7.75 -0.56
CA ILE A 20 7.68 -7.32 -1.78
C ILE A 20 8.60 -6.37 -2.53
N THR A 21 8.78 -6.61 -3.82
CA THR A 21 9.51 -5.69 -4.69
C THR A 21 8.65 -4.45 -5.01
N ARG A 22 9.30 -3.36 -5.43
CA ARG A 22 8.57 -2.15 -5.87
C ARG A 22 7.59 -2.45 -7.00
N GLU A 23 7.98 -3.29 -7.95
CA GLU A 23 7.15 -3.68 -9.10
C GLU A 23 5.93 -4.48 -8.66
N GLU A 24 6.09 -5.44 -7.75
CA GLU A 24 4.96 -6.19 -7.18
C GLU A 24 4.02 -5.29 -6.38
N ALA A 25 4.56 -4.33 -5.62
CA ALA A 25 3.77 -3.36 -4.87
C ALA A 25 2.93 -2.49 -5.82
N LEU A 26 3.54 -2.00 -6.90
CA LEU A 26 2.86 -1.24 -7.94
C LEU A 26 1.74 -2.06 -8.60
N ASN A 27 2.02 -3.30 -8.99
CA ASN A 27 1.02 -4.20 -9.59
C ASN A 27 -0.17 -4.46 -8.65
N ARG A 28 0.08 -4.63 -7.34
CA ARG A 28 -0.99 -4.78 -6.33
C ARG A 28 -1.83 -3.52 -6.20
N VAL A 29 -1.20 -2.35 -6.22
CA VAL A 29 -1.91 -1.06 -6.16
C VAL A 29 -2.80 -0.86 -7.40
N LEU A 30 -2.28 -1.11 -8.60
CA LEU A 30 -3.06 -1.01 -9.84
C LEU A 30 -4.21 -2.01 -9.89
N PHE A 31 -3.97 -3.25 -9.43
CA PHE A 31 -5.01 -4.26 -9.29
C PHE A 31 -6.11 -3.79 -8.33
N ALA A 32 -5.74 -3.23 -7.18
CA ALA A 32 -6.69 -2.70 -6.21
C ALA A 32 -7.56 -1.56 -6.78
N PHE A 33 -6.97 -0.62 -7.53
CA PHE A 33 -7.74 0.42 -8.23
C PHE A 33 -8.73 -0.17 -9.23
N LYS A 34 -8.28 -1.10 -10.08
CA LYS A 34 -9.13 -1.75 -11.08
C LYS A 34 -10.35 -2.43 -10.45
N HIS A 35 -10.19 -3.01 -9.27
CA HIS A 35 -11.25 -3.69 -8.53
C HIS A 35 -11.97 -2.82 -7.50
N LYS A 36 -11.67 -1.51 -7.43
CA LYS A 36 -12.22 -0.57 -6.44
C LYS A 36 -12.08 -1.06 -4.99
N ASN A 37 -10.98 -1.76 -4.70
CA ASN A 37 -10.68 -2.33 -3.39
C ASN A 37 -9.42 -1.70 -2.80
N VAL A 38 -9.51 -0.40 -2.51
CA VAL A 38 -8.41 0.37 -1.92
C VAL A 38 -8.58 0.39 -0.40
N ASP A 39 -7.98 -0.60 0.26
CA ASP A 39 -7.97 -0.72 1.71
C ASP A 39 -6.75 0.00 2.34
N GLU A 40 -6.65 -0.05 3.68
CA GLU A 40 -5.53 0.55 4.41
C GLU A 40 -4.18 -0.08 4.05
N LYS A 41 -4.15 -1.35 3.63
CA LYS A 41 -2.91 -2.02 3.22
C LYS A 41 -2.40 -1.48 1.90
N ILE A 42 -3.28 -1.25 0.92
CA ILE A 42 -2.92 -0.64 -0.36
C ILE A 42 -2.43 0.79 -0.14
N LYS A 43 -3.11 1.58 0.70
CA LYS A 43 -2.65 2.93 1.09
C LYS A 43 -1.28 2.87 1.77
N GLY A 44 -1.08 1.90 2.66
CA GLY A 44 0.21 1.63 3.29
C GLY A 44 1.31 1.31 2.27
N LEU A 45 1.03 0.49 1.25
CA LEU A 45 1.99 0.22 0.16
C LEU A 45 2.36 1.47 -0.60
N ILE A 46 1.37 2.31 -0.94
CA ILE A 46 1.59 3.57 -1.67
C ILE A 46 2.54 4.48 -0.89
N LEU A 47 2.27 4.67 0.40
CA LEU A 47 3.10 5.48 1.28
C LEU A 47 4.49 4.87 1.52
N LEU A 48 4.56 3.54 1.73
CA LEU A 48 5.80 2.84 2.02
C LEU A 48 6.78 2.89 0.84
N PHE A 49 6.27 2.73 -0.38
CA PHE A 49 7.08 2.80 -1.60
C PHE A 49 7.21 4.21 -2.16
N GLY A 50 6.46 5.18 -1.63
CA GLY A 50 6.48 6.56 -2.09
C GLY A 50 6.08 6.70 -3.55
N PHE A 51 5.01 6.02 -3.97
CA PHE A 51 4.49 6.18 -5.32
C PHE A 51 3.88 7.57 -5.48
N SER A 52 4.33 8.31 -6.50
CA SER A 52 3.75 9.62 -6.82
C SER A 52 2.46 9.46 -7.63
N CYS A 53 1.64 10.51 -7.66
CA CYS A 53 0.44 10.53 -8.51
C CYS A 53 0.79 10.30 -9.98
N GLU A 54 1.86 10.96 -10.45
CA GLU A 54 2.35 10.85 -11.83
C GLU A 54 2.76 9.42 -12.16
N GLU A 55 3.52 8.76 -11.28
CA GLU A 55 3.98 7.38 -11.47
C GLU A 55 2.78 6.42 -11.59
N LEU A 56 1.75 6.59 -10.76
CA LEU A 56 0.55 5.75 -10.85
C LEU A 56 -0.23 5.98 -12.16
N LEU A 57 -0.34 7.24 -12.61
CA LEU A 57 -1.02 7.59 -13.86
C LEU A 57 -0.28 7.05 -15.09
N GLU A 58 1.05 7.18 -15.12
CA GLU A 58 1.90 6.64 -16.19
C GLU A 58 1.75 5.13 -16.34
N GLN A 59 1.50 4.43 -15.22
CA GLN A 59 1.33 2.98 -15.16
C GLN A 59 -0.12 2.53 -15.41
N GLY A 60 -1.01 3.46 -15.74
CA GLY A 60 -2.37 3.17 -16.19
C GLY A 60 -3.44 3.20 -15.09
N ALA A 61 -3.14 3.76 -13.92
CA ALA A 61 -4.19 4.11 -12.95
C ALA A 61 -5.12 5.18 -13.55
N LYS A 62 -6.42 5.14 -13.22
CA LYS A 62 -7.34 6.18 -13.66
C LYS A 62 -7.15 7.43 -12.83
N TYR A 63 -7.31 8.58 -13.47
CA TYR A 63 -7.25 9.88 -12.81
C TYR A 63 -8.16 9.96 -11.57
N GLU A 64 -9.40 9.48 -11.68
CA GLU A 64 -10.36 9.48 -10.56
C GLU A 64 -9.85 8.69 -9.34
N ASP A 65 -9.22 7.53 -9.59
CA ASP A 65 -8.68 6.68 -8.53
C ASP A 65 -7.48 7.35 -7.84
N VAL A 66 -6.62 8.02 -8.60
CA VAL A 66 -5.44 8.74 -8.08
C VAL A 66 -5.84 10.00 -7.31
N VAL A 67 -6.81 10.78 -7.80
CA VAL A 67 -7.33 11.97 -7.09
C VAL A 67 -7.96 11.59 -5.75
N SER A 68 -8.60 10.42 -5.66
CA SER A 68 -9.15 9.94 -4.39
C SER A 68 -8.09 9.72 -3.30
N LEU A 69 -6.81 9.65 -3.68
CA LEU A 69 -5.66 9.48 -2.78
C LEU A 69 -4.92 10.79 -2.46
N GLU A 70 -5.29 11.90 -3.10
CA GLU A 70 -4.68 13.21 -2.87
C GLU A 70 -4.56 13.59 -1.37
N PRO A 71 -5.56 13.33 -0.50
CA PRO A 71 -5.45 13.64 0.93
C PRO A 71 -4.38 12.84 1.69
N ILE A 72 -3.86 11.77 1.09
CA ILE A 72 -2.90 10.84 1.71
C ILE A 72 -1.51 11.03 1.09
N LEU A 73 -1.45 11.38 -0.21
CA LEU A 73 -0.21 11.60 -0.95
C LEU A 73 0.40 12.99 -0.69
N ASN A 74 -0.45 14.00 -0.42
CA ASN A 74 -0.04 15.35 -0.06
C ASN A 74 -0.70 15.75 1.28
N PRO A 75 -0.14 15.31 2.43
CA PRO A 75 -0.69 15.61 3.76
C PRO A 75 -0.58 17.08 4.17
#